data_AF-A0A9P7J5A5-F1
#
_entry.id   AF-A0A9P7J5A5-F1
#
_cell.length_a   1.000
_cell.length_b   1.000
_cell.length_c   1.000
_cell.angle_alpha   90.00
_cell.angle_beta   90.00
_cell.angle_gamma   90.00
#
_symmetry.space_group_name_H-M   'P 1'
#
loop_
_entity.id
_entity.type
_entity.pdbx_description
1 polymer ?
#
loop_
_entity_poly.entity_id
_entity_poly.type
_entity_poly.pdbx_seq_one_letter_code
_entity_poly.pdbx_strand_id
1 'polypeptide(L)'
;GVLEDHLIHECLIIVLCPLKVAAHEGVMLSDPVRHSHYCFTLLTSYIVDTPEAMMLAAVGRKTSPVTMAMYKQFGDSFHHGPHT
;
A
#
# COMPACT_ATOMS: atom_id res chain seq x y z
N GLY A 1 -21.93 -2.14 4.98
CA GLY A 1 -23.27 -1.82 4.39
C GLY A 1 -23.22 -0.41 3.82
N VAL A 2 -23.91 -0.07 2.73
CA VAL A 2 -23.56 1.08 1.84
C VAL A 2 -23.13 2.38 2.55
N LEU A 3 -23.80 2.78 3.64
CA LEU A 3 -23.42 3.97 4.42
C LEU A 3 -22.10 3.79 5.22
N GLU A 4 -21.97 2.67 5.93
CA GLU A 4 -20.74 2.30 6.65
C GLU A 4 -19.56 2.20 5.69
N ASP A 5 -19.82 1.64 4.51
CA ASP A 5 -18.85 1.46 3.44
C ASP A 5 -18.32 2.82 2.93
N HIS A 6 -19.23 3.78 2.73
CA HIS A 6 -18.91 5.14 2.32
C HIS A 6 -18.16 5.94 3.40
N LEU A 7 -18.52 5.73 4.68
CA LEU A 7 -17.82 6.38 5.80
C LEU A 7 -16.37 5.88 5.92
N ILE A 8 -16.15 4.58 5.72
CA ILE A 8 -14.80 3.99 5.73
C ILE A 8 -13.97 4.57 4.59
N HIS A 9 -14.53 4.67 3.38
CA HIS A 9 -13.85 5.27 2.23
C HIS A 9 -13.42 6.73 2.49
N GLU A 10 -14.33 7.57 2.98
CA GLU A 10 -14.02 8.96 3.33
C GLU A 10 -12.92 9.06 4.40
N CYS A 11 -13.00 8.22 5.45
CA CYS A 11 -11.96 8.16 6.47
C CYS A 11 -10.60 7.78 5.86
N LEU A 12 -10.57 6.80 4.95
CA LEU A 12 -9.36 6.36 4.29
C LEU A 12 -8.77 7.46 3.41
N ILE A 13 -9.59 8.17 2.61
CA ILE A 13 -9.14 9.32 1.81
C ILE A 13 -8.40 10.34 2.67
N ILE A 14 -8.99 10.72 3.81
CA ILE A 14 -8.43 11.74 4.71
C ILE A 14 -7.07 11.28 5.26
N VAL A 15 -7.00 10.05 5.79
CA VAL A 15 -5.77 9.50 6.39
C VAL A 15 -4.69 9.25 5.33
N LEU A 16 -5.08 8.93 4.10
CA LEU A 16 -4.17 8.62 3.00
C LEU A 16 -3.67 9.82 2.21
N CYS A 17 -4.34 10.96 2.29
CA CYS A 17 -3.97 12.14 1.52
C CYS A 17 -2.47 12.52 1.66
N PRO A 18 -1.87 12.53 2.87
CA PRO A 18 -0.44 12.78 3.02
C PRO A 18 0.45 11.72 2.37
N LEU A 19 0.03 10.46 2.39
CA LEU A 19 0.76 9.35 1.76
C LEU A 19 0.71 9.43 0.24
N LYS A 20 -0.42 9.83 -0.34
CA LYS A 20 -0.55 10.08 -1.78
C LYS A 20 0.37 11.20 -2.24
N VAL A 21 0.44 12.29 -1.47
CA VAL A 21 1.39 13.38 -1.74
C VAL A 21 2.83 12.88 -1.62
N ALA A 22 3.15 12.12 -0.57
CA ALA A 22 4.48 11.56 -0.38
C ALA A 22 4.89 10.50 -1.42
N ALA A 23 3.92 9.83 -2.05
CA ALA A 23 4.14 8.91 -3.14
C ALA A 23 4.38 9.64 -4.48
N HIS A 24 3.74 10.80 -4.68
CA HIS A 24 3.88 11.60 -5.91
C HIS A 24 5.11 12.52 -5.87
N GLU A 25 5.24 13.31 -4.82
CA GLU A 25 6.25 14.36 -4.67
C GLU A 25 7.49 13.89 -3.90
N GLY A 26 7.45 12.72 -3.27
CA GLY A 26 8.50 12.29 -2.35
C GLY A 26 8.51 13.09 -1.04
N VAL A 27 9.07 12.51 0.01
CA VAL A 27 9.23 13.16 1.31
C VAL A 27 10.62 12.93 1.87
N MET A 28 11.07 13.90 2.65
CA MET A 28 12.30 13.80 3.39
C MET A 28 12.07 13.00 4.68
N LEU A 29 12.72 11.85 4.81
CA LEU A 29 12.62 10.97 5.97
C LEU A 29 13.97 10.89 6.68
N SER A 30 13.96 11.05 7.99
CA SER A 30 15.16 10.90 8.81
C SER A 30 15.40 9.43 9.15
N ASP A 31 16.62 8.96 8.91
CA ASP A 31 17.05 7.65 9.39
C ASP A 31 17.36 7.69 10.91
N PRO A 32 17.51 6.53 11.57
CA PRO A 32 17.86 6.46 13.00
C PRO A 32 19.23 7.07 13.35
N VAL A 33 20.08 7.31 12.35
CA VAL A 33 21.42 7.91 12.45
C VAL A 33 21.36 9.43 12.16
N ARG A 34 20.17 10.00 11.96
CA ARG A 34 19.87 11.40 11.60
C ARG A 34 20.25 11.83 10.18
N HIS A 35 20.54 10.91 9.27
CA HIS A 35 20.64 11.28 7.86
C HIS A 35 19.26 11.48 7.28
N SER A 36 19.19 12.38 6.30
CA SER A 36 17.96 12.78 5.66
C SER A 36 17.90 12.12 4.28
N HIS A 37 16.92 11.25 4.07
CA HIS A 37 16.74 10.51 2.83
C HIS A 37 15.50 11.04 2.11
N TYR A 38 15.64 11.31 0.82
CA TYR A 38 14.49 11.63 -0.02
C TYR A 38 13.88 10.33 -0.53
N CYS A 39 12.67 10.02 -0.05
CA CYS A 39 12.03 8.73 -0.23
C CYS A 39 10.60 8.87 -0.77
N PHE A 40 10.20 7.94 -1.62
CA PHE A 40 8.84 7.83 -2.15
C PHE A 40 8.10 6.69 -1.42
N THR A 41 6.94 6.98 -0.85
CA THR A 41 6.16 6.02 -0.03
C THR A 41 5.16 5.19 -0.85
N LEU A 42 5.54 4.82 -2.08
CA LEU A 42 4.68 4.12 -3.05
C LEU A 42 4.08 2.81 -2.53
N LEU A 43 4.86 2.05 -1.75
CA LEU A 43 4.40 0.78 -1.18
C LEU A 43 3.36 1.00 -0.08
N THR A 44 3.53 2.03 0.74
CA THR A 44 2.60 2.37 1.83
C THR A 44 1.27 2.86 1.28
N SER A 45 1.28 3.74 0.27
CA SER A 45 0.03 4.17 -0.39
C SER A 45 -0.71 2.99 -1.03
N TYR A 46 0.02 2.11 -1.74
CA TYR A 46 -0.57 0.92 -2.36
C TYR A 46 -1.20 -0.06 -1.35
N ILE A 47 -0.51 -0.35 -0.23
CA ILE A 47 -1.01 -1.28 0.79
C ILE A 47 -2.31 -0.77 1.42
N VAL A 48 -2.42 0.54 1.67
CA VAL A 48 -3.61 1.10 2.31
C VAL A 48 -4.76 1.30 1.32
N ASP A 49 -4.48 1.53 0.04
CA ASP A 49 -5.49 1.53 -1.03
C ASP A 49 -6.04 0.11 -1.33
N THR A 50 -5.29 -0.95 -0.99
CA THR A 50 -5.68 -2.34 -1.27
C THR A 50 -6.98 -2.80 -0.60
N PRO A 51 -7.23 -2.57 0.71
CA PRO A 51 -8.50 -2.97 1.33
C PRO A 51 -9.72 -2.24 0.74
N GLU A 52 -9.57 -0.97 0.36
CA GLU A 52 -10.62 -0.22 -0.34
C GLU A 52 -10.85 -0.79 -1.74
N ALA A 53 -9.79 -1.03 -2.51
CA ALA A 53 -9.88 -1.65 -3.83
C ALA A 53 -10.48 -3.06 -3.78
N MET A 54 -10.14 -3.86 -2.77
CA MET A 54 -10.76 -5.19 -2.55
C MET A 54 -12.25 -5.08 -2.25
N MET A 55 -12.64 -4.08 -1.44
CA MET A 55 -14.02 -3.82 -1.09
C MET A 55 -14.86 -3.37 -2.30
N LEU A 56 -14.34 -2.43 -3.10
CA LEU A 56 -15.00 -1.97 -4.32
C LEU A 56 -15.09 -3.05 -5.40
N ALA A 57 -14.04 -3.86 -5.56
CA ALA A 57 -14.02 -4.93 -6.56
C ALA A 57 -14.82 -6.18 -6.14
N ALA A 58 -15.41 -6.21 -4.93
CA ALA A 58 -15.99 -7.41 -4.31
C ALA A 58 -15.02 -8.61 -4.28
N VAL A 59 -13.72 -8.32 -4.28
CA VAL A 59 -12.66 -9.32 -4.29
C VAL A 59 -12.36 -9.67 -2.84
N GLY A 60 -12.62 -10.91 -2.45
CA GLY A 60 -12.37 -11.38 -1.07
C GLY A 60 -10.90 -11.23 -0.67
N ARG A 61 -10.63 -11.14 0.64
CA ARG A 61 -9.32 -10.87 1.31
C ARG A 61 -8.06 -11.59 0.77
N LYS A 62 -8.21 -12.58 -0.12
CA LYS A 62 -7.16 -13.49 -0.60
C LYS A 62 -6.87 -13.38 -2.10
N THR A 63 -7.45 -12.39 -2.75
CA THR A 63 -7.38 -12.18 -4.19
C THR A 63 -7.04 -10.71 -4.44
N SER A 64 -6.12 -10.45 -5.37
CA SER A 64 -5.78 -9.07 -5.74
C SER A 64 -6.72 -8.59 -6.84
N PRO A 65 -7.14 -7.32 -6.83
CA PRO A 65 -7.90 -6.73 -7.94
C PRO A 65 -7.02 -6.46 -9.18
N VAL A 66 -5.68 -6.52 -9.05
CA VAL A 66 -4.72 -6.15 -10.11
C VAL A 66 -4.02 -7.37 -10.70
N THR A 67 -3.99 -8.51 -9.99
CA THR A 67 -3.28 -9.72 -10.43
C THR A 67 -4.11 -10.98 -10.19
N MET A 68 -3.99 -11.94 -11.13
CA MET A 68 -4.59 -13.28 -11.02
C MET A 68 -3.85 -14.18 -10.01
N ALA A 69 -2.74 -13.73 -9.43
CA ALA A 69 -2.00 -14.47 -8.43
C ALA A 69 -2.83 -14.63 -7.15
N MET A 70 -2.92 -15.87 -6.65
CA MET A 70 -3.53 -16.17 -5.34
C MET A 70 -2.57 -15.81 -4.21
N TYR A 71 -3.11 -15.58 -2.99
CA TYR A 71 -2.30 -15.19 -1.83
C TYR A 71 -1.12 -16.14 -1.50
N LYS A 72 -1.23 -17.42 -1.86
CA LYS A 72 -0.15 -18.42 -1.69
C LYS A 72 1.05 -18.21 -2.61
N GLN A 73 0.89 -17.36 -3.63
CA GLN A 73 1.90 -17.02 -4.62
C GLN A 73 2.50 -15.64 -4.34
N PHE A 74 2.02 -14.94 -3.30
CA PHE A 74 2.67 -13.72 -2.82
C PHE A 74 3.83 -14.07 -1.90
N GLY A 75 4.95 -13.36 -2.09
CA GLY A 75 6.23 -13.64 -1.45
C GLY A 75 7.21 -14.26 -2.43
N ASP A 76 8.49 -14.00 -2.23
CA ASP A 76 9.53 -14.68 -2.98
C ASP A 76 9.82 -16.04 -2.34
N SER A 77 9.61 -17.12 -3.09
CA SER A 77 9.94 -18.48 -2.64
C SER A 77 11.42 -18.80 -2.82
N PHE A 78 12.15 -17.95 -3.55
CA PHE A 78 13.56 -18.13 -3.83
C PHE A 78 14.39 -17.36 -2.82
N HIS A 79 15.35 -18.06 -2.19
CA HIS A 79 16.40 -17.36 -1.47
C HIS A 79 17.37 -16.78 -2.50
N HIS A 80 17.33 -15.47 -2.70
CA HIS A 80 18.38 -14.78 -3.43
C HIS A 80 19.68 -14.88 -2.63
N GLY A 81 20.71 -15.42 -3.26
CA GLY A 81 22.06 -15.46 -2.68
C GLY A 81 22.61 -14.05 -2.45
N PRO A 82 23.69 -13.92 -1.68
CA PRO A 82 24.31 -12.62 -1.44
C PRO A 82 24.70 -11.97 -2.76
N HIS A 83 24.14 -10.80 -3.02
CA HIS A 83 24.58 -9.94 -4.11
C HIS A 83 25.85 -9.23 -3.64
N THR A 84 26.98 -9.56 -4.27
CA THR A 84 28.28 -8.88 -4.10
C THR A 84 28.33 -7.58 -4.87
#